data_AF-A0A4Q3VC51-F1
#
_entry.id   AF-A0A4Q3VC51-F1
#
_cell.length_a   1.000
_cell.length_b   1.000
_cell.length_c   1.000
_cell.angle_alpha   90.00
_cell.angle_beta   90.00
_cell.angle_gamma   90.00
#
_symmetry.space_group_name_H-M   'P 1'
#
loop_
_entity.id
_entity.type
_entity.pdbx_description
1 polymer ?
#
loop_
_entity_poly.entity_id
_entity_poly.type
_entity_poly.pdbx_seq_one_letter_code
_entity_poly.pdbx_strand_id
1 'polypeptide(L)' 'MEKKICHRFALASLKMFGNEDSFTIDVSHLDFQEAAEAFRELGCEVEFQGPKPFLIVRPGERTLSL' A
#
# COMPACT_ATOMS: atom_id res chain seq x y z
N MET A 1 5.56 -4.47 16.92
CA MET A 1 4.84 -3.18 17.02
C MET A 1 4.77 -2.51 15.65
N GLU A 2 5.73 -2.78 14.77
CA GLU A 2 5.86 -2.23 13.41
C GLU A 2 4.75 -2.66 12.43
N LYS A 3 4.26 -3.91 12.43
CA LYS A 3 3.07 -4.31 11.64
C LYS A 3 1.86 -3.37 11.75
N LYS A 4 1.57 -2.84 12.95
CA LYS A 4 0.45 -1.90 13.15
C LYS A 4 0.68 -0.56 12.47
N ILE A 5 1.93 -0.14 12.30
CA ILE A 5 2.30 1.12 11.63
C ILE A 5 2.12 0.96 10.12
N CYS A 6 2.64 -0.12 9.52
CA CYS A 6 2.48 -0.43 8.10
C CYS A 6 1.00 -0.53 7.69
N HIS A 7 0.16 -1.18 8.51
CA HIS A 7 -1.27 -1.29 8.24
C HIS A 7 -2.02 0.05 8.33
N ARG A 8 -1.65 0.92 9.28
CA ARG A 8 -2.23 2.28 9.37
C ARG A 8 -1.80 3.15 8.20
N PHE A 9 -0.54 3.04 7.81
CA PHE A 9 -0.01 3.72 6.65
C PHE A 9 -0.75 3.29 5.38
N ALA A 10 -0.85 1.99 5.12
CA ALA A 10 -1.53 1.46 3.94
C ALA A 10 -3.00 1.90 3.85
N LEU A 11 -3.74 1.89 4.97
CA LEU A 11 -5.11 2.41 5.04
C LEU A 11 -5.19 3.91 4.72
N ALA A 12 -4.28 4.71 5.27
CA ALA A 12 -4.23 6.14 5.02
C ALA A 12 -3.91 6.45 3.54
N SER A 13 -2.96 5.73 2.96
CA SER A 13 -2.58 5.83 1.55
C SER A 13 -3.74 5.47 0.63
N LEU A 14 -4.45 4.37 0.90
CA LEU A 14 -5.63 3.99 0.12
C LEU A 14 -6.77 4.99 0.25
N LYS A 15 -6.96 5.59 1.43
CA LYS A 15 -7.96 6.65 1.58
C LYS A 15 -7.64 7.90 0.76
N MET A 16 -6.35 8.19 0.55
CA MET A 16 -5.89 9.37 -0.20
C MET A 16 -5.84 9.12 -1.72
N PHE A 17 -5.34 7.95 -2.13
CA PHE A 17 -4.98 7.65 -3.53
C PHE A 17 -5.75 6.46 -4.12
N GLY A 18 -6.56 5.75 -3.33
CA GLY A 18 -7.26 4.54 -3.77
C GLY A 18 -8.39 4.76 -4.78
N ASN A 19 -8.63 6.00 -5.21
CA ASN A 19 -9.52 6.32 -6.33
C ASN A 19 -8.78 6.32 -7.69
N GLU A 20 -7.45 6.21 -7.68
CA GLU A 20 -6.61 6.08 -8.88
C GLU A 20 -6.43 4.59 -9.25
N ASP A 21 -6.28 4.27 -10.55
CA ASP A 21 -6.00 2.90 -11.01
C ASP A 21 -4.74 2.31 -10.37
N SER A 22 -3.75 3.16 -10.10
CA SER A 22 -2.53 2.80 -9.38
C SER A 22 -1.85 4.04 -8.82
N PHE A 23 -1.12 3.89 -7.71
CA PHE A 23 -0.29 4.96 -7.15
C PHE A 23 1.07 4.43 -6.69
N THR A 24 2.09 5.27 -6.77
CA THR A 24 3.43 4.95 -6.26
C THR A 24 3.61 5.58 -4.89
N ILE A 25 4.12 4.80 -3.94
CA ILE A 25 4.35 5.26 -2.57
C ILE A 25 5.78 4.99 -2.12
N ASP A 26 6.38 6.01 -1.50
CA ASP A 26 7.67 5.90 -0.83
C ASP A 26 7.49 5.21 0.53
N VAL A 27 8.22 4.12 0.75
CA VAL A 27 8.26 3.41 2.03
C VAL A 27 9.66 3.42 2.64
N SER A 28 10.49 4.43 2.30
CA SER A 28 11.84 4.63 2.86
C SER A 28 11.88 4.61 4.39
N HIS A 29 10.79 5.07 5.01
CA HIS A 29 10.66 5.21 6.46
C HIS A 29 10.05 3.98 7.15
N LEU A 30 9.76 2.92 6.39
CA LEU A 30 9.12 1.69 6.88
C LEU A 30 9.90 0.46 6.42
N ASP A 31 9.64 -0.68 7.04
CA ASP A 31 10.05 -1.95 6.45
C ASP A 31 9.24 -2.19 5.17
N PHE A 32 9.93 -2.26 4.03
CA PHE A 32 9.29 -2.37 2.71
C PHE A 32 8.52 -3.69 2.53
N GLN A 33 8.90 -4.76 3.23
CA GLN A 33 8.19 -6.03 3.15
C GLN A 33 6.90 -5.96 3.97
N GLU A 34 6.95 -5.42 5.19
CA GLU A 34 5.78 -5.22 6.02
C GLU A 34 4.80 -4.21 5.38
N ALA A 35 5.30 -3.16 4.73
CA ALA A 35 4.47 -2.22 4.00
C ALA A 35 3.77 -2.89 2.81
N ALA A 36 4.50 -3.68 2.01
CA ALA A 36 3.91 -4.43 0.90
C ALA A 36 2.90 -5.49 1.37
N GLU A 37 3.19 -6.19 2.48
CA GLU A 37 2.26 -7.14 3.10
C GLU A 37 0.98 -6.45 3.56
N ALA A 38 1.08 -5.28 4.20
CA ALA A 38 -0.07 -4.52 4.65
C ALA A 38 -1.00 -4.11 3.48
N PHE A 39 -0.47 -3.68 2.34
CA PHE A 39 -1.28 -3.38 1.16
C PHE A 39 -1.95 -4.64 0.58
N ARG A 40 -1.25 -5.79 0.57
CA ARG A 40 -1.82 -7.07 0.12
C ARG A 40 -2.93 -7.57 1.03
N GLU A 41 -2.79 -7.44 2.35
CA GLU A 41 -3.84 -7.78 3.33
C GLU A 41 -5.10 -6.93 3.12
N LEU A 42 -4.94 -5.70 2.61
CA LEU A 42 -6.05 -4.81 2.25
C LEU A 42 -6.68 -5.12 0.88
N GLY A 43 -6.22 -6.17 0.20
CA GLY A 43 -6.71 -6.59 -1.11
C GLY A 43 -6.13 -5.80 -2.27
N CYS A 44 -4.99 -5.13 -2.09
CA CYS A 44 -4.30 -4.42 -3.16
C CYS A 44 -3.24 -5.31 -3.81
N GLU A 45 -3.04 -5.13 -5.11
CA GLU A 45 -1.85 -5.66 -5.77
C GLU A 45 -0.68 -4.71 -5.54
N VAL A 46 0.50 -5.28 -5.28
CA VAL A 46 1.71 -4.51 -4.96
C VAL A 46 2.86 -4.99 -5.82
N GLU A 47 3.46 -4.06 -6.54
CA GLU A 47 4.63 -4.26 -7.38
C GLU A 47 5.78 -3.40 -6.88
N PHE A 48 7.00 -3.94 -6.90
CA PHE A 48 8.18 -3.19 -6.52
C PHE A 48 8.70 -2.44 -7.73
N GLN A 49 8.67 -1.10 -7.68
CA GLN A 49 9.42 -0.31 -8.64
C GLN A 49 10.90 -0.35 -8.22
N GLY A 50 11.82 -0.58 -9.16
CA GLY A 50 13.27 -0.66 -8.86
C GLY A 50 13.81 0.63 -8.21
N PRO A 51 15.13 0.72 -7.99
CA PRO A 51 15.71 0.44 -6.66
C PRO A 51 14.74 0.74 -5.50
N LYS A 52 14.61 -0.21 -4.56
CA LYS A 52 13.86 -0.05 -3.30
C LYS A 52 14.11 1.35 -2.70
N PRO A 53 13.08 2.07 -2.20
CA PRO A 53 11.91 1.52 -1.50
C PRO A 53 10.57 2.07 -2.02
N PHE A 54 10.34 2.04 -3.33
CA PHE A 54 9.05 2.46 -3.90
C PHE A 54 8.14 1.26 -4.17
N LEU A 55 6.88 1.37 -3.76
CA LEU A 55 5.83 0.41 -4.06
C LEU A 55 4.83 1.02 -5.03
N ILE A 56 4.50 0.30 -6.11
CA ILE A 56 3.35 0.58 -6.94
C ILE A 56 2.19 -0.23 -6.35
N VAL A 57 1.15 0.47 -5.92
CA VAL A 57 -0.05 -0.14 -5.33
C VAL A 57 -1.19 0.03 -6.32
N ARG A 58 -1.88 -1.08 -6.63
CA ARG A 58 -3.11 -1.10 -7.40
C ARG A 58 -4.23 -1.54 -6.46
N PRO A 59 -5.18 -0.65 -6.12
CA PRO A 59 -6.35 -1.07 -5.36
C PRO A 59 -7.05 -2.19 -6.13
N GLY A 60 -7.26 -3.35 -5.51
CA GLY A 60 -8.13 -4.37 -6.12
C GLY A 60 -9.54 -3.82 -6.29
N GLU A 61 -10.38 -4.49 -7.09
CA GLU A 61 -11.82 -4.21 -7.20
C GLU A 61 -12.54 -4.43 -5.85
N ARG A 62 -12.29 -3.55 -4.89
CA ARG A 62 -13.19 -3.35 -3.77
C ARG A 62 -14.27 -2.43 -4.29
N THR A 63 -15.37 -3.05 -4.69
CA THR A 63 -16.72 -2.50 -4.56
C THR A 63 -16.79 -1.78 -3.21
N LEU A 64 -16.60 -0.47 -3.22
CA LEU A 64 -16.80 0.40 -2.07
C LEU A 64 -18.30 0.39 -1.77
N SER A 65 -18.78 -0.65 -1.11
CA SER A 65 -19.99 -0.58 -0.30
C SER A 65 -19.59 0.03 1.04
N LEU A 66 -19.43 1.35 1.06
CA LEU A 66 -19.47 2.16 2.28
C LEU A 66 -20.84 2.82 2.37
#